data_AF-A0A819W3H7-F1
#
_entry.id   AF-A0A819W3H7-F1
#
_cell.length_a   1.000
_cell.length_b   1.000
_cell.length_c   1.000
_cell.angle_alpha   90.00
_cell.angle_beta   90.00
_cell.angle_gamma   90.00
#
_symmetry.space_group_name_H-M   'P 1'
#
loop_
_entity.id
_entity.type
_entity.pdbx_description
1 polymer ?
#
loop_
_entity_poly.entity_id
_entity_poly.type
_entity_poly.pdbx_seq_one_letter_code
_entity_poly.pdbx_strand_id
1 'polypeptide(L)'
;GEIKIADRQLVVQAFNSDEKKYMVLLLSLKAGGEGLNLVGGNHLFLCELSYNPQNEQQACDRIYRIGQQKDVHIYRLMIKNTIEERISNLQERKLKLAGDVLAGCVDRFSLKLEDIAYLCS
;
A
#
# COMPACT_ATOMS: atom_id res chain seq x y z
N GLY A 1 -5.99 10.52 10.11
CA GLY A 1 -7.14 11.01 9.32
C GLY A 1 -8.15 11.57 10.29
N GLU A 2 -8.61 12.79 10.06
CA GLU A 2 -9.52 13.52 10.97
C GLU A 2 -11.00 13.15 10.80
N ILE A 3 -11.32 12.35 9.77
CA ILE A 3 -12.68 11.86 9.53
C ILE A 3 -13.07 10.90 10.67
N LYS A 4 -14.22 11.19 11.31
CA LYS A 4 -14.82 10.33 12.33
C LYS A 4 -15.10 8.95 11.76
N ILE A 5 -14.96 7.93 12.59
CA ILE A 5 -15.10 6.52 12.16
C ILE A 5 -16.45 6.27 11.47
N ALA A 6 -17.54 6.82 12.00
CA ALA A 6 -18.88 6.69 11.42
C ALA A 6 -18.97 7.25 9.98
N ASP A 7 -18.26 8.35 9.70
CA ASP A 7 -18.31 9.01 8.40
C ASP A 7 -17.44 8.29 7.35
N ARG A 8 -16.42 7.53 7.79
CA ARG A 8 -15.54 6.77 6.89
C ARG A 8 -16.32 5.72 6.09
N GLN A 9 -17.26 5.02 6.73
CA GLN A 9 -18.08 4.02 6.05
C GLN A 9 -18.98 4.66 4.98
N LEU A 10 -19.55 5.84 5.25
CA LEU A 10 -20.36 6.57 4.28
C LEU A 10 -19.55 6.96 3.04
N VAL A 11 -18.30 7.41 3.23
CA VAL A 11 -17.39 7.74 2.11
C VAL A 11 -17.07 6.49 1.28
N VAL A 12 -16.77 5.36 1.93
CA VAL A 12 -16.49 4.09 1.23
C VAL A 12 -17.72 3.59 0.46
N GLN A 13 -18.90 3.64 1.06
CA GLN A 13 -20.14 3.26 0.40
C GLN A 13 -20.43 4.15 -0.82
N ALA A 14 -20.24 5.46 -0.69
CA ALA A 14 -20.44 6.39 -1.79
C ALA A 14 -19.38 6.27 -2.90
N PHE A 15 -18.16 5.86 -2.57
CA PHE A 15 -17.12 5.55 -3.56
C PHE A 15 -17.42 4.23 -4.30
N ASN A 16 -17.99 3.25 -3.60
CA ASN A 16 -18.35 1.96 -4.19
C ASN A 16 -19.69 1.96 -4.95
N SER A 17 -20.47 3.03 -4.88
CA SER A 17 -21.78 3.07 -5.53
C SER A 17 -21.68 3.31 -7.04
N ASP A 18 -22.66 2.75 -7.78
CA ASP A 18 -22.75 2.91 -9.23
C ASP A 18 -23.17 4.32 -9.66
N GLU A 19 -23.61 5.17 -8.72
CA GLU A 19 -23.97 6.57 -8.97
C GLU A 19 -22.76 7.42 -9.40
N LYS A 20 -21.52 6.90 -9.26
CA LYS A 20 -20.25 7.54 -9.66
C LYS A 20 -20.09 8.97 -9.14
N LYS A 21 -20.69 9.28 -7.99
CA LYS A 21 -20.64 10.61 -7.36
C LYS A 21 -19.19 11.03 -7.05
N TYR A 22 -18.32 10.07 -6.75
CA TYR A 22 -16.91 10.29 -6.48
C TYR A 22 -16.07 9.38 -7.38
N MET A 23 -15.25 9.97 -8.25
CA MET A 23 -14.35 9.22 -9.14
C MET A 23 -12.97 8.97 -8.54
N VAL A 24 -12.58 9.75 -7.54
CA VAL A 24 -11.26 9.72 -6.92
C VAL A 24 -11.41 9.73 -5.40
N LEU A 25 -10.68 8.83 -4.74
CA LEU A 25 -10.56 8.78 -3.28
C LEU A 25 -9.09 8.87 -2.90
N LEU A 26 -8.73 9.89 -2.12
CA LEU A 26 -7.37 10.07 -1.61
C LEU A 26 -7.27 9.47 -0.21
N LEU A 27 -6.28 8.59 0.00
CA LEU A 27 -6.01 7.93 1.26
C LEU A 27 -4.50 7.97 1.51
N SER A 28 -4.09 8.22 2.75
CA SER A 28 -2.69 8.03 3.11
C SER A 28 -2.37 6.54 3.18
N LEU A 29 -1.13 6.16 2.83
CA LEU A 29 -0.70 4.76 2.85
C LEU A 29 -0.86 4.14 4.26
N LYS A 30 -0.60 4.94 5.30
CA LYS A 30 -0.73 4.55 6.72
C LYS A 30 -2.17 4.50 7.25
N ALA A 31 -3.16 5.04 6.52
CA ALA A 31 -4.56 4.76 6.84
C ALA A 31 -4.92 3.27 6.59
N GLY A 32 -3.93 2.44 6.20
CA GLY A 32 -3.87 0.99 5.99
C GLY A 32 -4.67 0.08 6.93
N GLY A 33 -4.66 0.36 8.23
CA GLY A 33 -5.11 -0.60 9.25
C GLY A 33 -6.61 -0.91 9.33
N GLU A 34 -7.45 -0.20 8.57
CA GLU A 34 -8.91 -0.21 8.78
C GLU A 34 -9.68 -1.24 7.92
N GLY A 35 -9.00 -2.05 7.09
CA GLY A 35 -9.65 -3.09 6.29
C GLY A 35 -10.69 -2.57 5.27
N LEU A 36 -10.46 -1.39 4.71
CA LEU A 36 -11.38 -0.75 3.77
C LEU A 36 -11.57 -1.59 2.49
N ASN A 37 -12.81 -1.74 2.04
CA ASN A 37 -13.14 -2.41 0.78
C ASN A 37 -13.46 -1.35 -0.29
N LEU A 38 -12.62 -1.23 -1.33
CA LEU A 38 -12.66 -0.15 -2.33
C LEU A 38 -12.92 -0.67 -3.75
N VAL A 39 -13.73 -1.72 -3.87
CA VAL A 39 -14.04 -2.42 -5.14
C VAL A 39 -14.78 -1.57 -6.18
N GLY A 40 -15.30 -0.39 -5.82
CA GLY A 40 -15.87 0.55 -6.80
C GLY A 40 -14.82 1.11 -7.77
N GLY A 41 -13.59 1.27 -7.28
CA GLY A 41 -12.45 1.71 -8.07
C GLY A 41 -11.74 0.54 -8.74
N ASN A 42 -11.05 0.83 -9.84
CA ASN A 42 -10.22 -0.14 -10.55
C ASN A 42 -8.86 0.41 -11.02
N HIS A 43 -8.52 1.65 -10.62
CA HIS A 43 -7.19 2.24 -10.81
C HIS A 43 -6.64 2.69 -9.45
N LEU A 44 -5.47 2.19 -9.06
CA LEU A 44 -4.78 2.58 -7.84
C LEU A 44 -3.44 3.25 -8.18
N PHE A 45 -3.24 4.46 -7.68
CA PHE A 45 -1.97 5.19 -7.81
C PHE A 45 -1.27 5.21 -6.45
N LEU A 46 -0.16 4.48 -6.35
CA LEU A 46 0.76 4.53 -5.21
C LEU A 46 1.72 5.70 -5.43
N CYS A 47 1.42 6.83 -4.80
CA CYS A 47 2.22 8.06 -4.87
C CYS A 47 3.25 8.18 -3.74
N GLU A 48 3.14 7.35 -2.71
CA GLU A 48 4.05 7.30 -1.57
C GLU A 48 4.74 5.93 -1.53
N LEU A 49 6.03 5.90 -1.23
CA LEU A 49 6.78 4.66 -1.01
C LEU A 49 7.00 4.42 0.49
N SER A 50 6.86 3.16 0.92
CA SER A 50 7.14 2.77 2.30
C SER A 50 8.31 1.80 2.38
N TYR A 51 9.23 1.98 3.33
CA TYR A 51 10.29 0.99 3.58
C TYR A 51 9.76 -0.40 4.00
N ASN A 52 8.50 -0.49 4.42
CA ASN A 52 7.83 -1.76 4.69
C ASN A 52 6.93 -2.12 3.49
N PRO A 53 7.29 -3.14 2.70
CA PRO A 53 6.53 -3.53 1.49
C PRO A 53 5.09 -3.94 1.81
N GLN A 54 4.83 -4.41 3.03
CA GLN A 54 3.48 -4.83 3.44
C GLN A 54 2.46 -3.68 3.47
N ASN A 55 2.92 -2.45 3.65
CA ASN A 55 2.03 -1.28 3.64
C ASN A 55 1.46 -1.04 2.23
N GLU A 56 2.29 -1.17 1.19
CA GLU A 56 1.87 -1.05 -0.20
C GLU A 56 0.99 -2.23 -0.60
N GLN A 57 1.38 -3.46 -0.22
CA GLN A 57 0.57 -4.65 -0.48
C GLN A 57 -0.83 -4.53 0.14
N GLN A 58 -0.92 -4.11 1.40
CA GLN A 58 -2.21 -3.91 2.07
C GLN A 58 -3.05 -2.84 1.37
N ALA A 59 -2.44 -1.80 0.78
CA ALA A 59 -3.17 -0.81 -0.01
C ALA A 59 -3.74 -1.41 -1.31
N CYS A 60 -2.96 -2.25 -2.00
CA CYS A 60 -3.40 -3.00 -3.18
C CYS A 60 -4.58 -3.95 -2.86
N ASP A 61 -4.53 -4.63 -1.71
CA ASP A 61 -5.55 -5.60 -1.27
C ASP A 61 -6.93 -4.98 -0.95
N ARG A 62 -7.03 -3.64 -0.94
CA ARG A 62 -8.29 -2.90 -0.77
C ARG A 62 -9.08 -2.79 -2.06
N ILE A 63 -8.39 -2.74 -3.20
CA ILE A 63 -8.98 -2.55 -4.53
C ILE A 63 -9.00 -3.87 -5.31
N TYR A 64 -7.92 -4.64 -5.22
CA TYR A 64 -7.82 -6.00 -5.76
C TYR A 64 -8.27 -6.97 -4.67
N ARG A 65 -9.58 -7.10 -4.53
CA ARG A 65 -10.23 -7.88 -3.47
C ARG A 65 -11.45 -8.63 -3.98
N ILE A 66 -11.87 -9.65 -3.23
CA ILE A 66 -13.14 -10.34 -3.45
C ILE A 66 -14.28 -9.30 -3.55
N GLY A 67 -15.06 -9.40 -4.62
CA GLY A 67 -16.15 -8.46 -4.95
C GLY A 67 -15.82 -7.49 -6.08
N GLN A 68 -14.55 -7.41 -6.50
CA GLN A 68 -14.16 -6.65 -7.70
C GLN A 68 -14.69 -7.31 -8.98
N GLN A 69 -15.21 -6.50 -9.91
CA GLN A 69 -15.77 -6.94 -11.19
C GLN A 69 -15.06 -6.33 -12.40
N LYS A 70 -14.14 -5.39 -12.17
CA LYS A 70 -13.40 -4.66 -13.21
C LYS A 70 -11.93 -5.07 -13.20
N ASP A 71 -11.28 -4.95 -14.35
CA ASP A 71 -9.83 -5.09 -14.42
C ASP A 71 -9.14 -4.01 -13.58
N VAL A 72 -8.30 -4.46 -12.64
CA VAL A 72 -7.60 -3.58 -11.71
C VAL A 72 -6.21 -3.25 -12.24
N HIS A 73 -5.94 -1.95 -12.33
CA HIS A 73 -4.63 -1.42 -12.70
C HIS A 73 -3.99 -0.75 -11.49
N ILE A 74 -2.76 -1.19 -11.16
CA ILE A 74 -1.98 -0.64 -10.05
C ILE A 74 -0.76 0.06 -10.63
N TYR A 75 -0.64 1.34 -10.33
CA TYR A 75 0.44 2.21 -10.78
C TYR A 75 1.29 2.57 -9.57
N ARG A 76 2.56 2.18 -9.61
CA ARG A 76 3.56 2.61 -8.64
C ARG A 76 4.40 3.71 -9.27
N LEU A 77 4.29 4.92 -8.72
CA LEU A 77 5.08 6.05 -9.18
C LEU A 77 6.45 6.01 -8.51
N MET A 78 7.51 6.13 -9.30
CA MET A 78 8.88 6.15 -8.82
C MET A 78 9.70 7.15 -9.61
N ILE A 79 10.47 7.96 -8.91
CA ILE A 79 11.36 8.98 -9.48
C ILE A 79 12.78 8.40 -9.55
N LYS A 80 13.31 8.34 -10.77
CA LYS A 80 14.66 7.83 -11.04
C LYS A 80 15.75 8.68 -10.40
N ASN A 81 16.87 8.06 -10.07
CA ASN A 81 18.04 8.69 -9.45
C ASN A 81 17.71 9.42 -8.14
N THR A 82 16.79 8.87 -7.35
CA THR A 82 16.43 9.39 -6.02
C THR A 82 16.50 8.29 -4.96
N ILE A 83 16.30 8.67 -3.69
CA ILE A 83 16.19 7.73 -2.57
C ILE A 83 15.10 6.66 -2.79
N GLU A 84 14.12 6.93 -3.65
CA GLU A 84 13.04 5.99 -3.98
C GLU A 84 13.56 4.67 -4.57
N GLU A 85 14.63 4.70 -5.36
CA GLU A 85 15.27 3.48 -5.88
C GLU A 85 15.90 2.66 -4.76
N ARG A 86 16.52 3.31 -3.78
CA ARG A 86 17.10 2.64 -2.59
C ARG A 86 16.01 2.03 -1.72
N ILE A 87 14.88 2.73 -1.55
CA ILE A 87 13.71 2.21 -0.85
C ILE A 87 13.17 0.97 -1.58
N SER A 88 13.07 1.02 -2.91
CA SER A 88 12.66 -0.13 -3.73
C SER A 88 13.57 -1.34 -3.51
N ASN A 89 14.88 -1.15 -3.60
CA ASN A 89 15.86 -2.21 -3.36
C ASN A 89 15.77 -2.78 -1.93
N LEU A 90 15.53 -1.91 -0.94
CA LEU A 90 15.34 -2.33 0.44
C LEU A 90 14.08 -3.19 0.62
N GLN A 91 12.97 -2.83 -0.03
CA GLN A 91 11.74 -3.63 -0.02
C GLN A 91 12.00 -5.03 -0.61
N GLU A 92 12.67 -5.12 -1.75
CA GLU A 92 13.00 -6.40 -2.39
C GLU A 92 13.86 -7.30 -1.48
N ARG A 93 14.88 -6.72 -0.83
CA ARG A 93 15.69 -7.43 0.18
C ARG A 93 14.83 -7.96 1.32
N LYS A 94 13.92 -7.13 1.85
CA LYS A 94 13.01 -7.53 2.93
C LYS A 94 12.04 -8.63 2.51
N LEU A 95 11.51 -8.58 1.29
CA LEU A 95 10.64 -9.63 0.75
C LEU A 95 11.40 -10.94 0.52
N LYS A 96 12.62 -10.88 0.01
CA LYS A 96 13.47 -12.06 -0.17
C LYS A 96 13.78 -12.73 1.17
N LEU A 97 14.21 -11.93 2.16
CA LEU A 97 14.45 -12.42 3.52
C LEU A 97 13.18 -13.03 4.13
N ALA A 98 12.00 -12.43 3.91
CA ALA A 98 10.73 -13.00 4.36
C ALA A 98 10.46 -14.39 3.77
N GLY A 99 10.74 -14.56 2.47
CA GLY A 99 10.60 -15.83 1.77
C GLY A 99 11.55 -16.89 2.34
N ASP A 100 12.81 -16.51 2.57
CA ASP A 100 13.83 -17.39 3.18
C ASP A 100 13.46 -17.77 4.63
N VAL A 101 12.87 -16.81 5.38
CA VAL A 101 12.38 -17.00 6.76
C VAL A 101 11.24 -18.00 6.85
N LEU A 102 10.27 -17.89 5.95
CA LEU A 102 9.17 -18.85 5.83
C LEU A 102 9.67 -20.25 5.43
N ALA A 103 10.86 -20.32 4.82
CA ALA A 103 11.57 -21.57 4.53
C ALA A 103 12.44 -22.09 5.72
N GLY A 104 12.49 -21.39 6.86
CA GLY A 104 13.01 -21.95 8.13
C GLY A 104 13.96 -21.10 8.99
N CYS A 105 14.12 -19.80 8.76
CA CYS A 105 14.92 -18.91 9.64
C CYS A 105 14.06 -17.79 10.23
N VAL A 106 14.31 -17.28 11.45
CA VAL A 106 13.43 -16.28 12.09
C VAL A 106 14.15 -14.94 12.19
N ASP A 107 13.70 -13.92 11.46
CA ASP A 107 14.13 -12.54 11.71
C ASP A 107 12.97 -11.53 11.56
N ARG A 108 12.88 -10.56 12.48
CA ARG A 108 11.74 -9.63 12.63
C ARG A 108 11.84 -8.45 11.67
N PHE A 109 10.70 -8.03 11.10
CA PHE A 109 10.51 -6.93 10.12
C PHE A 109 10.73 -5.49 10.64
N SER A 110 11.60 -5.29 11.63
CA SER A 110 11.98 -3.95 12.11
C SER A 110 13.00 -3.32 11.16
N LEU A 111 12.96 -1.99 10.99
CA LEU A 111 14.10 -1.25 10.45
C LEU A 111 15.32 -1.52 11.36
N LYS A 112 16.41 -2.00 10.77
CA LYS A 112 17.70 -2.09 11.46
C LYS A 112 18.52 -0.83 11.19
N LEU A 113 19.51 -0.54 12.03
CA LEU A 113 20.39 0.63 11.87
C LEU A 113 21.09 0.62 10.49
N GLU A 114 21.42 -0.57 10.00
CA GLU A 114 22.00 -0.82 8.68
C GLU A 114 21.09 -0.36 7.53
N ASP A 115 19.77 -0.56 7.66
CA ASP A 115 18.80 -0.11 6.66
C ASP A 115 18.79 1.42 6.56
N ILE A 116 18.90 2.12 7.70
CA ILE A 116 18.92 3.58 7.76
C ILE A 116 20.21 4.10 7.11
N ALA A 117 21.34 3.49 7.43
CA ALA A 117 22.62 3.83 6.82
C ALA A 117 22.57 3.66 5.29
N TYR A 118 22.00 2.55 4.80
CA TYR A 118 21.85 2.28 3.36
C TYR A 118 20.98 3.31 2.64
N LEU A 119 19.91 3.79 3.29
CA LEU A 119 19.05 4.82 2.69
C LEU A 119 19.77 6.17 2.57
N CYS A 120 20.61 6.51 3.56
CA CYS A 120 21.31 7.79 3.64
C CYS A 120 22.65 7.85 2.90
N SER A 121 23.23 6.72 2.48
CA SER A 121 24.52 6.62 1.77
C SER A 121 24.35 6.72 0.27
#